data_AF-A0A1F5I1D1-F1
#
_entry.id   AF-A0A1F5I1D1-F1
#
_cell.length_a   1.000
_cell.length_b   1.000
_cell.length_c   1.000
_cell.angle_alpha   90.00
_cell.angle_beta   90.00
_cell.angle_gamma   90.00
#
_symmetry.space_group_name_H-M   'P 1'
#
loop_
_entity.id
_entity.type
_entity.pdbx_description
1 polymer ?
#
loop_
_entity_poly.entity_id
_entity_poly.type
_entity_poly.pdbx_seq_one_letter_code
_entity_poly.pdbx_strand_id
1 'polypeptide(L)'
;MLARTKLLTSSHVAGHRSKNRIGFRNLNSTIQQFNNSRFSRFAPALSLPELLIAVVIIAIISTLVGAIFLSHAKIFSDQKTQVYVSSQNRLGLDEMVNQTKEASSVDTCPAGTCGVGAVSPTNTLMVLKIWSIDVSGNPIDTSFDYIVYQRNSSPRTVTKSVYKAAGTYRQTVTNKIISADAINLLFTYNSLPPATTQVTIQLDNETNSLRGNRTISQTAKARLRNTALAKGIQISFPYAVHAYPGSLFGDDGTEDPNIIQGDVYSNGNIGGNQCIPDPENPENPLTCQIIGNASTSGSQIDWPVTGTKQIGVSPQQPLPNIDIAYWKAQAEAGGTCRTSFSGSDPPCPNFSGPALSLGPIKINGDLAVRTELTVTGPIYVTGRLTIEASGGKMKLASSFGSNSTVVVVDQSIIFDTFSQVLATSSSPKGFIVFVSNKQSTEPADAAIWFLNPDPTKPLVTILYAPNGTVHLNNITWVQGAIAAKDVNFDGADRVEYDPDVANVQFSTGP
;
A
#
# COMPACT_ATOMS: atom_id res chain seq x y z
N MET A 1 -52.70 4.18 45.78
CA MET A 1 -52.89 4.87 47.07
C MET A 1 -51.87 6.00 47.12
N LEU A 2 -52.36 7.24 47.27
CA LEU A 2 -51.72 8.48 47.79
C LEU A 2 -50.25 8.78 47.38
N ALA A 3 -49.92 9.79 46.58
CA ALA A 3 -50.12 11.25 46.68
C ALA A 3 -48.87 12.01 47.18
N ARG A 4 -48.43 12.96 46.32
CA ARG A 4 -47.89 14.33 46.59
C ARG A 4 -46.70 14.45 47.57
N THR A 5 -45.69 15.31 47.36
CA THR A 5 -45.79 16.77 47.16
C THR A 5 -44.42 17.40 46.83
N LYS A 6 -44.47 18.42 45.96
CA LYS A 6 -43.55 19.53 45.61
C LYS A 6 -42.54 20.07 46.65
N LEU A 7 -41.40 20.59 46.14
CA LEU A 7 -40.86 21.98 46.27
C LEU A 7 -39.51 22.06 45.48
N LEU A 8 -39.38 22.67 44.29
CA LEU A 8 -39.18 24.08 43.90
C LEU A 8 -37.95 24.81 44.49
N THR A 9 -36.95 25.12 43.63
CA THR A 9 -36.44 26.46 43.22
C THR A 9 -35.27 26.31 42.20
N SER A 10 -35.36 26.92 41.00
CA SER A 10 -34.65 28.16 40.54
C SER A 10 -33.21 27.88 40.02
N SER A 11 -32.68 28.32 38.86
CA SER A 11 -33.04 29.32 37.84
C SER A 11 -32.15 29.22 36.57
N HIS A 12 -32.74 29.49 35.38
CA HIS A 12 -32.22 30.24 34.19
C HIS A 12 -30.97 29.76 33.40
N VAL A 13 -30.87 29.79 32.06
CA VAL A 13 -31.58 30.51 30.95
C VAL A 13 -31.61 29.64 29.68
N ALA A 14 -32.73 29.60 28.93
CA ALA A 14 -32.75 29.26 27.51
C ALA A 14 -33.81 30.10 26.77
N GLY A 15 -33.37 30.76 25.69
CA GLY A 15 -34.13 31.73 24.90
C GLY A 15 -35.08 31.12 23.87
N HIS A 16 -36.15 31.87 23.64
CA HIS A 16 -37.36 31.60 22.88
C HIS A 16 -37.23 31.53 21.35
N ARG A 17 -38.06 30.68 20.74
CA ARG A 17 -38.75 30.92 19.45
C ARG A 17 -40.20 30.45 19.60
N SER A 18 -41.19 31.29 19.26
CA SER A 18 -42.42 30.87 18.56
C SER A 18 -43.41 32.03 18.35
N LYS A 19 -43.73 32.24 17.07
CA LYS A 19 -45.01 32.60 16.42
C LYS A 19 -46.06 33.35 17.27
N ASN A 20 -46.44 34.53 16.77
CA ASN A 20 -47.75 35.11 17.06
C ASN A 20 -48.56 35.33 15.77
N ARG A 21 -49.74 34.73 15.76
CA ARG A 21 -50.88 34.93 14.86
C ARG A 21 -51.87 35.75 15.69
N ILE A 22 -52.37 36.88 15.21
CA ILE A 22 -53.46 37.61 15.88
C ILE A 22 -54.58 37.84 14.88
N GLY A 23 -55.74 37.28 15.20
CA GLY A 23 -57.01 37.49 14.53
C GLY A 23 -57.82 38.59 15.21
N PHE A 24 -58.72 39.17 14.41
CA PHE A 24 -59.70 40.19 14.78
C PHE A 24 -60.72 39.70 15.82
N ARG A 25 -61.15 40.60 16.72
CA ARG A 25 -62.55 40.77 17.11
C ARG A 25 -62.81 42.12 17.82
N ASN A 26 -63.98 42.66 17.49
CA ASN A 26 -64.66 43.87 17.99
C ASN A 26 -64.68 44.06 19.50
N LEU A 27 -64.78 45.32 19.94
CA LEU A 27 -65.76 45.80 20.93
C LEU A 27 -65.91 47.34 20.86
N ASN A 28 -67.17 47.78 20.94
CA ASN A 28 -67.66 49.17 20.91
C ASN A 28 -67.45 49.92 22.24
N SER A 29 -67.82 51.22 22.21
CA SER A 29 -68.08 52.20 23.30
C SER A 29 -66.93 53.22 23.47
N THR A 30 -67.11 54.55 23.55
CA THR A 30 -68.26 55.43 23.84
C THR A 30 -68.00 56.83 23.25
N ILE A 31 -69.06 57.53 22.88
CA ILE A 31 -69.15 58.91 22.38
C ILE A 31 -68.69 59.94 23.43
N GLN A 32 -67.88 60.94 23.05
CA GLN A 32 -68.07 62.34 23.46
C GLN A 32 -67.65 63.29 22.33
N GLN A 33 -68.57 64.22 22.03
CA GLN A 33 -68.46 65.33 21.06
C GLN A 33 -67.73 66.55 21.65
N PHE A 34 -67.60 67.58 20.80
CA PHE A 34 -67.07 68.95 20.96
C PHE A 34 -65.63 69.12 20.48
N ASN A 35 -65.27 70.08 19.61
CA ASN A 35 -65.99 71.15 18.94
C ASN A 35 -65.14 71.66 17.76
N ASN A 36 -65.78 72.33 16.81
CA ASN A 36 -65.21 72.91 15.60
C ASN A 36 -63.98 73.83 15.82
N SER A 37 -63.02 73.81 14.89
CA SER A 37 -62.88 74.86 13.85
C SER A 37 -61.44 75.00 13.29
N ARG A 38 -61.38 75.25 11.97
CA ARG A 38 -60.27 75.79 11.17
C ARG A 38 -59.06 74.88 10.89
N PHE A 39 -59.07 74.27 9.71
CA PHE A 39 -57.96 74.39 8.75
C PHE A 39 -58.49 74.36 7.32
N SER A 40 -58.81 75.56 6.82
CA SER A 40 -58.99 75.84 5.40
C SER A 40 -57.62 75.95 4.73
N ARG A 41 -57.26 75.04 3.82
CA ARG A 41 -56.56 75.32 2.56
C ARG A 41 -56.85 74.19 1.57
N PHE A 42 -57.71 74.46 0.58
CA PHE A 42 -57.73 73.69 -0.65
C PHE A 42 -56.35 73.84 -1.32
N ALA A 43 -55.65 72.73 -1.53
CA ALA A 43 -54.55 72.70 -2.48
C ALA A 43 -55.13 73.02 -3.87
N PRO A 44 -54.43 73.80 -4.72
CA PRO A 44 -54.93 74.12 -6.05
C PRO A 44 -55.18 72.84 -6.85
N ALA A 45 -56.34 72.74 -7.49
CA ALA A 45 -56.64 71.65 -8.41
C ALA A 45 -55.59 71.68 -9.54
N LEU A 46 -54.84 70.59 -9.70
CA LEU A 46 -53.87 70.40 -10.78
C LEU A 46 -54.52 70.70 -12.13
N SER A 47 -53.92 71.58 -12.91
CA SER A 47 -54.34 71.77 -14.30
C SER A 47 -54.11 70.48 -15.10
N LEU A 48 -54.92 70.24 -16.15
CA LEU A 48 -54.81 69.05 -17.00
C LEU A 48 -53.37 68.78 -17.51
N PRO A 49 -52.56 69.81 -17.87
CA PRO A 49 -51.16 69.62 -18.23
C PRO A 49 -50.27 69.12 -17.08
N GLU A 50 -50.50 69.55 -15.84
CA GLU A 50 -49.71 69.15 -14.68
C GLU A 50 -49.98 67.69 -14.26
N LEU A 51 -51.23 67.21 -14.38
CA LEU A 51 -51.56 65.80 -14.19
C LEU A 51 -50.86 64.91 -15.23
N LEU A 52 -50.82 65.35 -16.49
CA LEU A 52 -50.17 64.61 -17.57
C LEU A 52 -48.65 64.50 -17.35
N ILE A 53 -48.00 65.61 -16.94
CA ILE A 53 -46.58 65.63 -16.58
C ILE A 53 -46.29 64.69 -15.40
N ALA A 54 -47.14 64.70 -14.36
CA ALA A 54 -46.99 63.83 -13.20
C ALA A 54 -47.07 62.33 -13.56
N VAL A 55 -48.02 61.94 -14.43
CA VAL A 55 -48.16 60.56 -14.90
C VAL A 55 -46.94 60.11 -15.71
N VAL A 56 -46.41 60.97 -16.58
CA VAL A 56 -45.20 60.67 -17.38
C VAL A 56 -43.99 60.48 -16.48
N ILE A 57 -43.80 61.36 -15.48
CA ILE A 57 -42.71 61.23 -14.51
C ILE A 57 -42.82 59.91 -13.73
N ILE A 58 -44.02 59.56 -13.25
CA ILE A 58 -44.26 58.30 -12.54
C ILE A 58 -43.97 57.09 -13.44
N ALA A 59 -44.38 57.12 -14.71
CA ALA A 59 -44.12 56.04 -15.66
C ALA A 59 -42.61 55.85 -15.91
N ILE A 60 -41.87 56.95 -16.08
CA ILE A 60 -40.41 56.91 -16.25
C ILE A 60 -39.75 56.35 -14.99
N ILE A 61 -40.10 56.85 -13.80
CA ILE A 61 -39.55 56.38 -12.53
C ILE A 61 -39.86 54.90 -12.31
N SER A 62 -41.10 54.46 -12.56
CA SER A 62 -41.51 53.07 -12.42
C SER A 62 -40.73 52.14 -13.36
N THR A 63 -40.48 52.59 -14.59
CA THR A 63 -39.66 51.84 -15.56
C THR A 63 -38.21 51.73 -15.09
N LEU A 64 -37.65 52.82 -14.54
CA LEU A 64 -36.28 52.86 -14.03
C LEU A 64 -36.10 51.95 -12.81
N VAL A 65 -37.03 52.01 -11.86
CA VAL A 65 -37.08 51.12 -10.69
C VAL A 65 -37.26 49.66 -11.12
N GLY A 66 -38.14 49.39 -12.09
CA GLY A 66 -38.34 48.04 -12.63
C GLY A 66 -37.09 47.47 -13.30
N ALA A 67 -36.36 48.29 -14.07
CA ALA A 67 -35.11 47.89 -14.70
C ALA A 67 -34.02 47.57 -13.66
N ILE A 68 -33.89 48.39 -12.61
CA ILE A 68 -32.97 48.14 -11.48
C ILE A 68 -33.33 46.84 -10.77
N PHE A 69 -34.61 46.63 -10.46
CA PHE A 69 -35.08 45.41 -9.79
C PHE A 69 -34.74 44.16 -10.61
N LEU A 70 -35.01 44.16 -11.91
CA LEU A 70 -34.67 43.04 -12.81
C LEU A 70 -33.16 42.81 -12.90
N SER A 71 -32.36 43.87 -12.91
CA SER A 71 -30.89 43.77 -12.89
C SER A 71 -30.40 43.12 -11.59
N HIS A 72 -30.92 43.57 -10.44
CA HIS A 72 -30.62 42.99 -9.13
C HIS A 72 -31.07 41.53 -9.03
N ALA A 73 -32.27 41.19 -9.51
CA ALA A 73 -32.76 39.83 -9.52
C ALA A 73 -31.86 38.90 -10.35
N LYS A 74 -31.38 39.37 -11.51
CA LYS A 74 -30.43 38.63 -12.34
C LYS A 74 -29.09 38.41 -11.63
N ILE A 75 -28.51 39.46 -11.04
CA ILE A 75 -27.23 39.37 -10.31
C ILE A 75 -27.37 38.43 -9.10
N PHE A 76 -28.44 38.59 -8.32
CA PHE A 76 -28.69 37.76 -7.15
C PHE A 76 -28.89 36.28 -7.54
N SER A 77 -29.67 36.00 -8.59
CA SER A 77 -29.82 34.65 -9.14
C SER A 77 -28.48 34.07 -9.55
N ASP A 78 -27.62 34.86 -10.19
CA ASP A 78 -26.32 34.43 -10.67
C ASP A 78 -25.35 34.11 -9.52
N GLN A 79 -25.26 34.99 -8.52
CA GLN A 79 -24.44 34.80 -7.33
C GLN A 79 -24.91 33.59 -6.51
N LYS A 80 -26.23 33.46 -6.29
CA LYS A 80 -26.82 32.31 -5.61
C LYS A 80 -26.45 31.01 -6.34
N THR A 81 -26.56 31.03 -7.66
CA THR A 81 -26.24 29.88 -8.52
C THR A 81 -24.76 29.51 -8.44
N GLN A 82 -23.88 30.51 -8.52
CA GLN A 82 -22.44 30.29 -8.41
C GLN A 82 -22.03 29.68 -7.07
N VAL A 83 -22.61 30.18 -5.98
CA VAL A 83 -22.38 29.62 -4.64
C VAL A 83 -22.91 28.19 -4.53
N TYR A 84 -24.10 27.92 -5.07
CA TYR A 84 -24.68 26.58 -5.08
C TYR A 84 -23.80 25.57 -5.82
N VAL A 85 -23.42 25.86 -7.07
CA VAL A 85 -22.59 24.98 -7.91
C VAL A 85 -21.21 24.77 -7.27
N SER A 86 -20.59 25.84 -6.76
CA SER A 86 -19.29 25.77 -6.08
C SER A 86 -19.37 24.90 -4.81
N SER A 87 -20.46 25.02 -4.04
CA SER A 87 -20.68 24.18 -2.87
C SER A 87 -20.90 22.71 -3.23
N GLN A 88 -21.62 22.40 -4.31
CA GLN A 88 -21.81 21.02 -4.78
C GLN A 88 -20.48 20.39 -5.20
N ASN A 89 -19.65 21.12 -5.97
CA ASN A 89 -18.32 20.67 -6.34
C ASN A 89 -17.46 20.39 -5.10
N ARG A 90 -17.47 21.32 -4.13
CA ARG A 90 -16.67 21.19 -2.91
C ARG A 90 -17.05 19.94 -2.11
N LEU A 91 -18.35 19.68 -1.93
CA LEU A 91 -18.84 18.51 -1.21
C LEU A 91 -18.45 17.20 -1.92
N GLY A 92 -18.63 17.12 -3.24
CA GLY A 92 -18.23 15.96 -4.02
C GLY A 92 -16.72 15.71 -3.99
N LEU A 93 -15.93 16.77 -4.14
CA LEU A 93 -14.46 16.70 -4.08
C LEU A 93 -13.96 16.33 -2.70
N ASP A 94 -14.52 16.88 -1.62
CA ASP A 94 -14.11 16.55 -0.26
C ASP A 94 -14.36 15.08 0.08
N GLU A 95 -15.53 14.55 -0.31
CA GLU A 95 -15.84 13.12 -0.15
C GLU A 95 -14.83 12.26 -0.91
N MET A 96 -14.59 12.53 -2.19
CA MET A 96 -13.64 11.76 -3.00
C MET A 96 -12.21 11.87 -2.48
N VAL A 97 -11.77 13.07 -2.07
CA VAL A 97 -10.42 13.31 -1.52
C VAL A 97 -10.22 12.59 -0.20
N ASN A 98 -11.20 12.65 0.71
CA ASN A 98 -11.08 11.99 2.01
C ASN A 98 -11.03 10.47 1.84
N GLN A 99 -11.88 9.92 0.99
CA GLN A 99 -11.88 8.48 0.69
C GLN A 99 -10.62 8.04 -0.06
N THR A 100 -10.05 8.90 -0.91
CA THR A 100 -8.75 8.64 -1.54
C THR A 100 -7.62 8.59 -0.51
N LYS A 101 -7.66 9.41 0.54
CA LYS A 101 -6.64 9.33 1.62
C LYS A 101 -6.73 8.00 2.38
N GLU A 102 -7.93 7.48 2.58
CA GLU A 102 -8.19 6.20 3.26
C GLU A 102 -7.86 4.98 2.40
N ALA A 103 -7.63 5.16 1.10
CA ALA A 103 -7.40 4.07 0.17
C ALA A 103 -5.97 3.56 0.17
N SER A 104 -5.85 2.26 -0.10
CA SER A 104 -4.60 1.54 -0.24
C SER A 104 -4.04 1.59 -1.64
N SER A 105 -4.88 1.43 -2.65
CA SER A 105 -4.47 1.60 -4.04
C SER A 105 -5.64 2.04 -4.89
N VAL A 106 -5.33 2.52 -6.09
CA VAL A 106 -6.29 2.58 -7.18
C VAL A 106 -6.19 1.24 -7.91
N ASP A 107 -7.32 0.59 -8.18
CA ASP A 107 -7.35 -0.74 -8.77
C ASP A 107 -8.20 -0.78 -10.04
N THR A 108 -8.07 -1.87 -10.79
CA THR A 108 -9.04 -2.23 -11.83
C THR A 108 -10.35 -2.66 -11.20
N CYS A 109 -11.41 -2.68 -12.00
CA CYS A 109 -12.72 -3.02 -11.49
C CYS A 109 -12.81 -4.52 -11.18
N PRO A 110 -13.17 -4.93 -9.95
CA PRO A 110 -13.47 -6.32 -9.66
C PRO A 110 -14.65 -6.85 -10.50
N ALA A 111 -14.58 -8.11 -10.92
CA ALA A 111 -15.62 -8.76 -11.72
C ALA A 111 -17.01 -8.60 -11.05
N GLY A 112 -17.98 -8.06 -11.81
CA GLY A 112 -19.36 -7.87 -11.36
C GLY A 112 -19.64 -6.60 -10.54
N THR A 113 -18.66 -5.72 -10.29
CA THR A 113 -18.84 -4.55 -9.42
C THR A 113 -19.02 -3.20 -10.14
N CYS A 114 -18.43 -2.96 -11.32
CA CYS A 114 -18.57 -1.67 -12.01
C CYS A 114 -19.57 -1.70 -13.18
N GLY A 115 -20.43 -2.72 -13.23
CA GLY A 115 -21.35 -2.93 -14.35
C GLY A 115 -20.68 -3.58 -15.56
N VAL A 116 -21.51 -4.16 -16.45
CA VAL A 116 -21.04 -4.91 -17.62
C VAL A 116 -20.42 -3.93 -18.63
N GLY A 117 -19.13 -4.10 -18.94
CA GLY A 117 -18.40 -3.29 -19.94
C GLY A 117 -17.67 -2.05 -19.41
N ALA A 118 -17.69 -1.79 -18.10
CA ALA A 118 -16.89 -0.72 -17.51
C ALA A 118 -15.42 -1.14 -17.38
N VAL A 119 -14.54 -0.49 -18.12
CA VAL A 119 -13.08 -0.62 -17.96
C VAL A 119 -12.64 0.42 -16.92
N SER A 120 -11.96 -0.02 -15.86
CA SER A 120 -11.35 0.82 -14.82
C SER A 120 -9.87 0.50 -14.74
N PRO A 121 -8.99 1.48 -14.48
CA PRO A 121 -9.27 2.91 -14.31
C PRO A 121 -9.45 3.61 -15.66
N THR A 122 -10.42 4.51 -15.75
CA THR A 122 -10.56 5.44 -16.89
C THR A 122 -10.67 6.86 -16.38
N ASN A 123 -10.59 7.82 -17.29
CA ASN A 123 -10.71 9.24 -16.96
C ASN A 123 -12.02 9.58 -16.24
N THR A 124 -13.09 8.79 -16.38
CA THR A 124 -14.42 9.08 -15.82
C THR A 124 -14.86 8.12 -14.71
N LEU A 125 -14.06 7.08 -14.44
CA LEU A 125 -14.36 6.06 -13.44
C LEU A 125 -13.11 5.72 -12.63
N MET A 126 -13.23 5.86 -11.32
CA MET A 126 -12.16 5.56 -10.36
C MET A 126 -12.63 4.47 -9.40
N VAL A 127 -11.78 3.46 -9.22
CA VAL A 127 -11.97 2.39 -8.23
C VAL A 127 -10.87 2.49 -7.19
N LEU A 128 -11.26 2.74 -5.95
CA LEU A 128 -10.37 2.75 -4.79
C LEU A 128 -10.46 1.42 -4.07
N LYS A 129 -9.31 0.80 -3.83
CA LYS A 129 -9.16 -0.38 -2.98
C LYS A 129 -8.86 0.08 -1.56
N ILE A 130 -9.69 -0.33 -0.60
CA ILE A 130 -9.57 0.07 0.80
C ILE A 130 -9.61 -1.15 1.71
N TRP A 131 -8.99 -1.09 2.88
CA TRP A 131 -9.02 -2.20 3.83
C TRP A 131 -10.45 -2.48 4.33
N SER A 132 -10.84 -3.75 4.34
CA SER A 132 -12.08 -4.20 4.98
C SER A 132 -12.01 -3.97 6.49
N ILE A 133 -13.16 -3.88 7.17
CA ILE A 133 -13.22 -3.62 8.61
C ILE A 133 -13.99 -4.72 9.34
N ASP A 134 -13.56 -5.04 10.57
CA ASP A 134 -14.26 -5.94 11.47
C ASP A 134 -15.41 -5.22 12.22
N VAL A 135 -16.11 -5.95 13.09
CA VAL A 135 -17.23 -5.43 13.90
C VAL A 135 -16.82 -4.29 14.85
N SER A 136 -15.54 -4.23 15.20
CA SER A 136 -14.97 -3.22 16.09
C SER A 136 -14.44 -2.00 15.31
N GLY A 137 -14.48 -2.04 13.98
CA GLY A 137 -13.97 -0.99 13.11
C GLY A 137 -12.47 -1.07 12.84
N ASN A 138 -11.81 -2.18 13.19
CA ASN A 138 -10.39 -2.39 12.90
C ASN A 138 -10.20 -2.92 11.47
N PRO A 139 -9.10 -2.55 10.79
CA PRO A 139 -8.80 -3.08 9.46
C PRO A 139 -8.49 -4.58 9.49
N ILE A 140 -8.96 -5.32 8.49
CA ILE A 140 -8.71 -6.75 8.28
C ILE A 140 -7.59 -6.91 7.25
N ASP A 141 -6.46 -7.49 7.65
CA ASP A 141 -5.18 -7.47 6.91
C ASP A 141 -5.15 -8.32 5.61
N THR A 142 -6.25 -8.98 5.26
CA THR A 142 -6.33 -9.92 4.13
C THR A 142 -7.54 -9.70 3.22
N SER A 143 -8.35 -8.68 3.50
CA SER A 143 -9.59 -8.41 2.77
C SER A 143 -9.72 -6.94 2.42
N PHE A 144 -10.21 -6.66 1.21
CA PHE A 144 -10.37 -5.31 0.70
C PHE A 144 -11.80 -5.05 0.25
N ASP A 145 -12.31 -3.87 0.62
CA ASP A 145 -13.53 -3.32 0.07
C ASP A 145 -13.19 -2.39 -1.10
N TYR A 146 -14.16 -2.16 -1.97
CA TYR A 146 -13.99 -1.34 -3.17
C TYR A 146 -14.95 -0.17 -3.15
N ILE A 147 -14.43 1.04 -3.38
CA ILE A 147 -15.24 2.24 -3.58
C ILE A 147 -15.12 2.67 -5.03
N VAL A 148 -16.27 2.74 -5.70
CA VAL A 148 -16.37 3.10 -7.11
C VAL A 148 -17.01 4.48 -7.22
N TYR A 149 -16.32 5.38 -7.90
CA TYR A 149 -16.85 6.67 -8.31
C TYR A 149 -17.06 6.69 -9.82
N GLN A 150 -18.26 7.08 -10.23
CA GLN A 150 -18.62 7.18 -11.64
C GLN A 150 -19.52 8.37 -11.88
N ARG A 151 -19.36 8.98 -13.05
CA ARG A 151 -20.31 9.98 -13.57
C ARG A 151 -21.40 9.29 -14.39
N ASN A 152 -22.65 9.54 -14.04
CA ASN A 152 -23.80 9.21 -14.85
C ASN A 152 -24.11 10.36 -15.82
N SER A 153 -24.37 10.02 -17.08
CA SER A 153 -24.76 10.98 -18.11
C SER A 153 -26.24 11.38 -18.00
N SER A 154 -27.09 10.47 -17.50
CA SER A 154 -28.52 10.70 -17.27
C SER A 154 -29.01 9.88 -16.06
N PRO A 155 -29.37 10.52 -14.93
CA PRO A 155 -29.26 11.95 -14.63
C PRO A 155 -27.79 12.39 -14.47
N ARG A 156 -27.48 13.66 -14.76
CA ARG A 156 -26.14 14.28 -14.64
C ARG A 156 -25.66 14.28 -13.18
N THR A 157 -25.11 13.17 -12.72
CA THR A 157 -24.79 12.96 -11.30
C THR A 157 -23.47 12.22 -11.16
N VAL A 158 -22.74 12.49 -10.09
CA VAL A 158 -21.63 11.64 -9.65
C VAL A 158 -22.14 10.73 -8.55
N THR A 159 -21.90 9.43 -8.71
CA THR A 159 -22.33 8.42 -7.74
C THR A 159 -21.15 7.72 -7.10
N LYS A 160 -21.35 7.36 -5.84
CA LYS A 160 -20.48 6.51 -5.03
C LYS A 160 -21.17 5.18 -4.79
N SER A 161 -20.47 4.10 -5.08
CA SER A 161 -20.86 2.73 -4.71
C SER A 161 -19.75 2.10 -3.87
N VAL A 162 -20.13 1.35 -2.84
CA VAL A 162 -19.22 0.63 -1.94
C VAL A 162 -19.57 -0.85 -2.04
N TYR A 163 -18.64 -1.62 -2.60
CA TYR A 163 -18.72 -3.07 -2.69
C TYR A 163 -17.88 -3.68 -1.60
N LYS A 164 -18.52 -4.53 -0.82
CA LYS A 164 -17.97 -5.08 0.40
C LYS A 164 -17.43 -6.48 0.12
N ALA A 165 -16.27 -6.82 0.66
CA ALA A 165 -15.80 -8.22 0.64
C ALA A 165 -16.57 -9.10 1.63
N ALA A 166 -16.43 -10.41 1.52
CA ALA A 166 -17.04 -11.32 2.49
C ALA A 166 -16.44 -11.10 3.89
N GLY A 167 -17.29 -11.03 4.93
CA GLY A 167 -16.83 -10.87 6.32
C GLY A 167 -16.52 -9.44 6.78
N THR A 168 -16.59 -8.44 5.89
CA THR A 168 -16.47 -7.01 6.28
C THR A 168 -17.76 -6.49 6.91
N TYR A 169 -17.60 -5.58 7.87
CA TYR A 169 -18.68 -4.83 8.51
C TYR A 169 -18.90 -3.46 7.88
N ARG A 170 -18.16 -3.12 6.81
CA ARG A 170 -18.39 -1.88 6.06
C ARG A 170 -19.80 -1.89 5.43
N GLN A 171 -20.49 -0.76 5.57
CA GLN A 171 -21.81 -0.59 4.98
C GLN A 171 -21.72 -0.57 3.45
N THR A 172 -22.52 -1.44 2.81
CA THR A 172 -22.74 -1.38 1.37
C THR A 172 -23.51 -0.11 1.04
N VAL A 173 -23.02 0.61 0.04
CA VAL A 173 -23.65 1.82 -0.49
C VAL A 173 -23.81 1.60 -1.98
N THR A 174 -25.00 1.84 -2.52
CA THR A 174 -25.25 1.67 -3.96
C THR A 174 -25.73 2.99 -4.53
N ASN A 175 -25.03 3.49 -5.54
CA ASN A 175 -25.40 4.69 -6.31
C ASN A 175 -25.74 5.93 -5.46
N LYS A 176 -25.01 6.14 -4.35
CA LYS A 176 -25.18 7.35 -3.53
C LYS A 176 -24.73 8.56 -4.34
N ILE A 177 -25.63 9.50 -4.57
CA ILE A 177 -25.32 10.76 -5.26
C ILE A 177 -24.45 11.61 -4.35
N ILE A 178 -23.24 11.96 -4.81
CA ILE A 178 -22.30 12.83 -4.09
C ILE A 178 -22.20 14.23 -4.71
N SER A 179 -22.60 14.36 -5.98
CA SER A 179 -22.71 15.63 -6.69
C SER A 179 -23.82 15.53 -7.72
N ALA A 180 -24.68 16.55 -7.76
CA ALA A 180 -25.71 16.71 -8.79
C ALA A 180 -25.25 17.74 -9.84
N ASP A 181 -25.86 17.70 -11.02
CA ASP A 181 -25.58 18.59 -12.15
C ASP A 181 -24.15 18.47 -12.72
N ALA A 182 -23.53 17.30 -12.58
CA ALA A 182 -22.17 17.05 -13.06
C ALA A 182 -22.09 16.84 -14.57
N ILE A 183 -21.45 17.78 -15.26
CA ILE A 183 -21.22 17.72 -16.71
C ILE A 183 -19.91 17.02 -17.06
N ASN A 184 -18.93 17.03 -16.16
CA ASN A 184 -17.65 16.40 -16.38
C ASN A 184 -17.06 15.89 -15.05
N LEU A 185 -16.37 14.75 -15.12
CA LEU A 185 -15.61 14.17 -14.02
C LEU A 185 -14.35 13.58 -14.63
N LEU A 186 -13.19 14.08 -14.20
CA LEU A 186 -11.89 13.66 -14.70
C LEU A 186 -10.97 13.22 -13.56
N PHE A 187 -10.41 12.02 -13.71
CA PHE A 187 -9.37 11.47 -12.84
C PHE A 187 -8.03 11.42 -13.59
N THR A 188 -7.00 11.98 -12.98
CA THR A 188 -5.61 11.92 -13.49
C THR A 188 -4.71 11.30 -12.43
N TYR A 189 -3.92 10.31 -12.83
CA TYR A 189 -3.02 9.56 -11.96
C TYR A 189 -1.56 9.95 -12.20
N ASN A 190 -0.74 9.97 -11.15
CA ASN A 190 0.70 10.25 -11.29
C ASN A 190 1.49 9.10 -11.93
N SER A 191 0.99 7.88 -11.80
CA SER A 191 1.52 6.64 -12.38
C SER A 191 0.34 5.71 -12.65
N LEU A 192 0.54 4.74 -13.56
CA LEU A 192 -0.52 3.79 -13.92
C LEU A 192 -0.89 2.92 -12.71
N PRO A 193 -2.19 2.71 -12.44
CA PRO A 193 -2.65 1.73 -11.45
C PRO A 193 -2.08 0.33 -11.72
N PRO A 194 -1.70 -0.42 -10.69
CA PRO A 194 -1.92 -0.15 -9.26
C PRO A 194 -0.88 0.76 -8.58
N ALA A 195 0.19 1.14 -9.28
CA ALA A 195 1.33 1.88 -8.71
C ALA A 195 1.07 3.39 -8.45
N THR A 196 -0.19 3.84 -8.60
CA THR A 196 -0.60 5.22 -8.31
C THR A 196 -0.37 5.55 -6.85
N THR A 197 0.24 6.70 -6.57
CA THR A 197 0.39 7.23 -5.20
C THR A 197 -0.38 8.54 -5.00
N GLN A 198 -0.80 9.19 -6.09
CA GLN A 198 -1.55 10.44 -6.08
C GLN A 198 -2.60 10.47 -7.19
N VAL A 199 -3.80 10.93 -6.82
CA VAL A 199 -4.92 11.16 -7.74
C VAL A 199 -5.24 12.65 -7.79
N THR A 200 -5.40 13.19 -8.98
CA THR A 200 -5.98 14.51 -9.24
C THR A 200 -7.41 14.32 -9.75
N ILE A 201 -8.36 14.98 -9.10
CA ILE A 201 -9.79 14.87 -9.39
C ILE A 201 -10.27 16.24 -9.86
N GLN A 202 -10.90 16.30 -11.02
CA GLN A 202 -11.60 17.49 -11.52
C GLN A 202 -13.08 17.20 -11.67
N LEU A 203 -13.91 18.12 -11.18
CA LEU A 203 -15.36 18.06 -11.23
C LEU A 203 -15.90 19.37 -11.80
N ASP A 204 -16.70 19.26 -12.87
CA ASP A 204 -17.38 20.39 -13.48
C ASP A 204 -18.90 20.18 -13.36
N ASN A 205 -19.56 21.13 -12.70
CA ASN A 205 -21.02 21.16 -12.57
C ASN A 205 -21.59 22.37 -13.30
N GLU A 206 -22.80 22.23 -13.85
CA GLU A 206 -23.50 23.27 -14.61
C GLU A 206 -24.97 23.39 -14.16
N THR A 207 -25.41 24.60 -13.82
CA THR A 207 -26.83 24.84 -13.56
C THR A 207 -27.31 26.17 -14.12
N ASN A 208 -28.62 26.34 -14.25
CA ASN A 208 -29.23 27.47 -14.94
C ASN A 208 -29.44 28.68 -14.01
N SER A 209 -29.03 29.87 -14.45
CA SER A 209 -29.36 31.15 -13.82
C SER A 209 -30.24 32.00 -14.76
N LEU A 210 -30.81 33.10 -14.25
CA LEU A 210 -31.56 34.06 -15.07
C LEU A 210 -30.69 34.76 -16.16
N ARG A 211 -29.37 34.57 -16.13
CA ARG A 211 -28.41 35.05 -17.15
C ARG A 211 -27.92 33.95 -18.09
N GLY A 212 -28.37 32.70 -17.92
CA GLY A 212 -27.93 31.53 -18.70
C GLY A 212 -27.24 30.49 -17.83
N ASN A 213 -26.60 29.51 -18.46
CA ASN A 213 -25.96 28.41 -17.75
C ASN A 213 -24.67 28.87 -17.07
N ARG A 214 -24.43 28.36 -15.86
CA ARG A 214 -23.21 28.60 -15.09
C ARG A 214 -22.49 27.31 -14.81
N THR A 215 -21.33 27.17 -15.44
CA THR A 215 -20.40 26.05 -15.25
C THR A 215 -19.29 26.48 -14.30
N ILE A 216 -19.02 25.67 -13.29
CA ILE A 216 -17.87 25.84 -12.40
C ILE A 216 -17.05 24.56 -12.43
N SER A 217 -15.75 24.73 -12.70
CA SER A 217 -14.76 23.69 -12.61
C SER A 217 -13.97 23.82 -11.31
N GLN A 218 -13.81 22.73 -10.57
CA GLN A 218 -12.93 22.65 -9.41
C GLN A 218 -12.03 21.42 -9.49
N THR A 219 -10.82 21.55 -8.98
CA THR A 219 -9.82 20.48 -8.97
C THR A 219 -9.28 20.27 -7.57
N ALA A 220 -9.09 19.03 -7.17
CA ALA A 220 -8.46 18.65 -5.92
C ALA A 220 -7.41 17.55 -6.15
N LYS A 221 -6.37 17.54 -5.31
CA LYS A 221 -5.33 16.51 -5.31
C LYS A 221 -5.37 15.74 -4.00
N ALA A 222 -5.30 14.42 -4.08
CA ALA A 222 -5.25 13.54 -2.93
C ALA A 222 -4.11 12.53 -3.09
N ARG A 223 -3.33 12.33 -2.03
CA ARG A 223 -2.39 11.21 -1.93
C ARG A 223 -3.06 10.08 -1.17
N LEU A 224 -2.83 8.86 -1.63
CA LEU A 224 -3.19 7.65 -0.89
C LEU A 224 -2.32 7.65 0.39
N ARG A 225 -2.93 7.48 1.57
CA ARG A 225 -2.21 7.49 2.86
C ARG A 225 -2.28 6.17 3.58
N ASN A 226 -3.23 5.34 3.20
CA ASN A 226 -3.36 3.97 3.68
C ASN A 226 -2.97 2.99 2.59
N THR A 227 -2.09 3.42 1.67
CA THR A 227 -1.23 2.48 0.95
C THR A 227 -0.75 1.51 1.99
N ALA A 228 -0.75 0.22 1.69
CA ALA A 228 0.25 -0.64 2.28
C ALA A 228 1.61 0.01 1.95
N LEU A 229 2.01 1.05 2.70
CA LEU A 229 3.35 1.15 3.23
C LEU A 229 3.48 -0.22 3.84
N ALA A 230 4.16 -1.11 3.11
CA ALA A 230 4.55 -2.38 3.64
C ALA A 230 5.11 -2.03 5.02
N LYS A 231 4.35 -2.37 6.05
CA LYS A 231 4.79 -2.18 7.41
C LYS A 231 6.04 -3.03 7.43
N GLY A 232 7.20 -2.37 7.40
CA GLY A 232 8.48 -3.03 7.23
C GLY A 232 8.51 -4.17 8.22
N ILE A 233 8.39 -5.40 7.72
CA ILE A 233 8.49 -6.56 8.61
C ILE A 233 9.96 -6.56 8.94
N GLN A 234 10.32 -6.07 10.13
CA GLN A 234 11.71 -6.04 10.53
C GLN A 234 12.11 -7.44 10.96
N ILE A 235 13.11 -8.00 10.29
CA ILE A 235 13.72 -9.29 10.66
C ILE A 235 15.21 -9.05 10.87
N SER A 236 15.73 -9.60 11.96
CA SER A 236 17.12 -9.44 12.37
C SER A 236 17.87 -10.76 12.16
N PHE A 237 19.02 -10.68 11.49
CA PHE A 237 19.99 -11.76 11.36
C PHE A 237 21.29 -11.31 12.02
N PRO A 238 21.46 -11.48 13.35
CA PRO A 238 22.61 -10.97 14.08
C PRO A 238 23.87 -11.86 13.95
N TYR A 239 23.92 -12.74 12.94
CA TYR A 239 24.96 -13.75 12.75
C TYR A 239 25.23 -13.94 11.25
N ALA A 240 26.43 -14.42 10.95
CA ALA A 240 26.78 -14.87 9.61
C ALA A 240 26.06 -16.17 9.25
N VAL A 241 26.03 -17.13 10.21
CA VAL A 241 25.47 -18.47 9.99
C VAL A 241 24.69 -18.91 11.22
N HIS A 242 23.46 -19.41 10.98
CA HIS A 242 22.64 -20.06 11.98
C HIS A 242 22.07 -21.39 11.47
N ALA A 243 22.47 -22.49 12.10
CA ALA A 243 21.89 -23.83 11.87
C ALA A 243 20.85 -24.16 12.96
N TYR A 244 19.61 -24.44 12.58
CA TYR A 244 18.51 -24.81 13.48
C TYR A 244 17.49 -25.72 12.81
N PRO A 245 17.11 -26.85 13.43
CA PRO A 245 17.66 -27.41 14.68
C PRO A 245 18.97 -28.20 14.47
N GLY A 246 19.52 -28.23 13.25
CA GLY A 246 20.63 -29.08 12.85
C GLY A 246 22.01 -28.44 13.05
N SER A 247 23.00 -28.99 12.37
CA SER A 247 24.43 -28.74 12.60
C SER A 247 25.07 -27.87 11.52
N LEU A 248 26.23 -27.32 11.84
CA LEU A 248 27.17 -26.77 10.86
C LEU A 248 28.27 -27.80 10.62
N PHE A 249 28.42 -28.22 9.36
CA PHE A 249 29.44 -29.18 8.92
C PHE A 249 30.35 -28.56 7.87
N GLY A 250 31.66 -28.83 7.94
CA GLY A 250 32.61 -28.54 6.88
C GLY A 250 33.39 -29.78 6.44
N ASP A 251 33.55 -29.93 5.14
CA ASP A 251 34.56 -30.79 4.54
C ASP A 251 35.59 -29.91 3.82
N ASP A 252 36.88 -30.25 3.95
CA ASP A 252 37.93 -29.51 3.27
C ASP A 252 38.08 -30.03 1.83
N GLY A 253 37.98 -29.10 0.87
CA GLY A 253 38.27 -29.37 -0.53
C GLY A 253 39.72 -29.04 -0.85
N THR A 254 40.60 -30.02 -0.69
CA THR A 254 41.96 -30.17 -1.26
C THR A 254 43.02 -29.04 -1.17
N GLU A 255 42.73 -27.74 -1.07
CA GLU A 255 43.78 -26.69 -1.10
C GLU A 255 43.49 -25.38 -0.32
N ASP A 256 42.23 -25.02 0.01
CA ASP A 256 41.88 -23.73 0.64
C ASP A 256 40.79 -23.88 1.73
N PRO A 257 40.92 -23.19 2.89
CA PRO A 257 40.03 -23.39 4.03
C PRO A 257 38.66 -22.72 3.86
N ASN A 258 37.63 -23.33 4.45
CA ASN A 258 36.33 -22.69 4.66
C ASN A 258 36.43 -21.53 5.67
N ILE A 259 35.92 -20.34 5.33
CA ILE A 259 36.04 -19.13 6.18
C ILE A 259 34.66 -18.53 6.46
N ILE A 260 34.36 -18.35 7.75
CA ILE A 260 33.20 -17.56 8.19
C ILE A 260 33.70 -16.29 8.88
N GLN A 261 33.37 -15.13 8.34
CA GLN A 261 33.64 -13.82 8.94
C GLN A 261 32.37 -13.27 9.58
N GLY A 262 32.23 -13.45 10.88
CA GLY A 262 31.07 -13.06 11.67
C GLY A 262 30.68 -14.12 12.69
N ASP A 263 29.67 -13.81 13.50
CA ASP A 263 29.22 -14.70 14.56
C ASP A 263 28.46 -15.91 14.01
N VAL A 264 28.63 -17.06 14.64
CA VAL A 264 28.02 -18.34 14.26
C VAL A 264 27.20 -18.88 15.42
N TYR A 265 26.00 -19.35 15.12
CA TYR A 265 25.16 -20.06 16.06
C TYR A 265 24.69 -21.40 15.48
N SER A 266 24.74 -22.48 16.24
CA SER A 266 24.27 -23.80 15.76
C SER A 266 23.53 -24.55 16.86
N ASN A 267 22.35 -25.08 16.57
CA ASN A 267 21.66 -25.95 17.52
C ASN A 267 22.24 -27.37 17.56
N GLY A 268 22.85 -27.82 16.49
CA GLY A 268 23.67 -29.03 16.46
C GLY A 268 25.15 -28.69 16.63
N ASN A 269 26.01 -29.66 16.40
CA ASN A 269 27.46 -29.48 16.52
C ASN A 269 27.98 -28.49 15.46
N ILE A 270 29.12 -27.87 15.73
CA ILE A 270 29.93 -27.17 14.73
C ILE A 270 31.15 -28.06 14.49
N GLY A 271 31.16 -28.78 13.39
CA GLY A 271 32.14 -29.85 13.16
C GLY A 271 32.52 -30.00 11.70
N GLY A 272 33.32 -31.01 11.40
CA GLY A 272 33.79 -31.26 10.05
C GLY A 272 34.90 -32.27 9.97
N ASN A 273 35.01 -32.99 8.86
CA ASN A 273 36.19 -33.77 8.55
C ASN A 273 37.30 -32.78 8.14
N GLN A 274 38.50 -32.89 8.70
CA GLN A 274 39.66 -32.07 8.36
C GLN A 274 39.60 -30.56 8.75
N CYS A 275 38.53 -30.08 9.39
CA CYS A 275 38.50 -28.74 10.01
C CYS A 275 39.28 -28.63 11.34
N ILE A 276 40.18 -29.59 11.62
CA ILE A 276 40.96 -29.70 12.85
C ILE A 276 42.41 -29.36 12.51
N PRO A 277 43.10 -28.46 13.26
CA PRO A 277 44.51 -28.17 13.06
C PRO A 277 45.33 -29.46 12.98
N ASP A 278 46.08 -29.67 11.89
CA ASP A 278 46.99 -30.80 11.74
C ASP A 278 48.05 -30.74 12.87
N PRO A 279 48.06 -31.68 13.83
CA PRO A 279 49.00 -31.68 14.93
C PRO A 279 50.45 -31.96 14.48
N GLU A 280 50.66 -32.53 13.28
CA GLU A 280 51.98 -32.83 12.71
C GLU A 280 52.55 -31.68 11.85
N ASN A 281 51.69 -30.76 11.36
CA ASN A 281 52.09 -29.59 10.56
C ASN A 281 51.47 -28.27 11.09
N PRO A 282 51.94 -27.77 12.25
CA PRO A 282 51.40 -26.56 12.87
C PRO A 282 51.70 -25.25 12.09
N GLU A 283 52.60 -25.29 11.09
CA GLU A 283 53.00 -24.10 10.31
C GLU A 283 52.12 -23.85 9.07
N ASN A 284 51.25 -24.80 8.69
CA ASN A 284 50.28 -24.60 7.60
C ASN A 284 48.92 -25.28 7.87
N PRO A 285 48.15 -24.85 8.89
CA PRO A 285 46.83 -25.41 9.15
C PRO A 285 45.83 -24.83 8.14
N LEU A 286 45.78 -25.39 6.93
CA LEU A 286 44.67 -25.18 6.00
C LEU A 286 43.42 -25.81 6.63
N THR A 287 42.80 -25.07 7.55
CA THR A 287 41.67 -25.56 8.34
C THR A 287 40.59 -24.51 8.38
N CYS A 288 39.34 -24.99 8.39
CA CYS A 288 38.16 -24.16 8.46
C CYS A 288 38.27 -23.13 9.61
N GLN A 289 37.81 -21.90 9.42
CA GLN A 289 38.01 -20.83 10.41
C GLN A 289 36.74 -20.01 10.62
N ILE A 290 36.43 -19.74 11.90
CA ILE A 290 35.41 -18.76 12.31
C ILE A 290 36.12 -17.52 12.86
N ILE A 291 36.00 -16.41 12.13
CA ILE A 291 36.47 -15.09 12.52
C ILE A 291 35.28 -14.35 13.17
N GLY A 292 35.01 -14.67 14.43
CA GLY A 292 33.85 -14.20 15.18
C GLY A 292 33.63 -15.03 16.45
N ASN A 293 32.47 -14.86 17.10
CA ASN A 293 32.03 -15.75 18.18
C ASN A 293 31.35 -17.00 17.62
N ALA A 294 31.46 -18.12 18.32
CA ALA A 294 30.78 -19.36 17.97
C ALA A 294 30.06 -19.94 19.17
N SER A 295 28.76 -20.17 19.03
CA SER A 295 27.91 -20.74 20.06
C SER A 295 27.17 -21.97 19.53
N THR A 296 27.13 -23.05 20.31
CA THR A 296 26.38 -24.26 19.95
C THR A 296 25.53 -24.80 21.11
N SER A 297 24.34 -25.33 20.82
CA SER A 297 23.59 -26.16 21.77
C SER A 297 24.03 -27.64 21.77
N GLY A 298 24.83 -28.03 20.77
CA GLY A 298 25.49 -29.33 20.66
C GLY A 298 26.65 -29.50 21.64
N SER A 299 27.38 -30.60 21.47
CA SER A 299 28.44 -31.04 22.38
C SER A 299 29.84 -30.58 21.97
N GLN A 300 30.04 -30.04 20.76
CA GLN A 300 31.37 -29.68 20.27
C GLN A 300 31.40 -28.51 19.28
N ILE A 301 32.53 -27.81 19.28
CA ILE A 301 32.96 -26.84 18.26
C ILE A 301 34.39 -27.22 17.85
N ASP A 302 34.53 -27.90 16.73
CA ASP A 302 35.81 -28.42 16.24
C ASP A 302 36.59 -27.36 15.46
N TRP A 303 35.89 -26.43 14.81
CA TRP A 303 36.51 -25.37 14.02
C TRP A 303 37.32 -24.41 14.93
N PRO A 304 38.49 -23.95 14.49
CA PRO A 304 39.16 -22.77 15.02
C PRO A 304 38.23 -21.54 15.07
N VAL A 305 38.18 -20.87 16.23
CA VAL A 305 37.36 -19.65 16.46
C VAL A 305 38.27 -18.59 17.06
N THR A 306 38.28 -17.38 16.50
CA THR A 306 39.08 -16.26 17.00
C THR A 306 38.42 -15.52 18.17
N GLY A 307 37.09 -15.52 18.24
CA GLY A 307 36.30 -14.95 19.33
C GLY A 307 35.95 -15.94 20.43
N THR A 308 34.79 -15.74 21.07
CA THR A 308 34.35 -16.59 22.18
C THR A 308 33.75 -17.89 21.68
N LYS A 309 34.18 -19.02 22.25
CA LYS A 309 33.55 -20.34 22.06
C LYS A 309 32.58 -20.65 23.20
N GLN A 310 31.33 -21.02 22.88
CA GLN A 310 30.33 -21.47 23.86
C GLN A 310 29.70 -22.79 23.41
N ILE A 311 29.79 -23.83 24.25
CA ILE A 311 29.27 -25.18 23.98
C ILE A 311 28.13 -25.49 24.97
N GLY A 312 27.10 -26.22 24.51
CA GLY A 312 25.96 -26.60 25.35
C GLY A 312 25.05 -25.43 25.72
N VAL A 313 24.97 -24.40 24.86
CA VAL A 313 24.10 -23.24 25.07
C VAL A 313 22.64 -23.66 25.17
N SER A 314 21.95 -23.21 26.22
CA SER A 314 20.54 -23.50 26.46
C SER A 314 19.80 -22.25 26.97
N PRO A 315 18.56 -21.98 26.51
CA PRO A 315 17.81 -22.76 25.54
C PRO A 315 18.34 -22.59 24.10
N GLN A 316 17.99 -23.55 23.25
CA GLN A 316 18.16 -23.46 21.81
C GLN A 316 17.56 -22.18 21.23
N GLN A 317 18.29 -21.49 20.36
CA GLN A 317 17.82 -20.26 19.71
C GLN A 317 17.06 -20.62 18.43
N PRO A 318 15.80 -20.19 18.26
CA PRO A 318 15.05 -20.46 17.03
C PRO A 318 15.55 -19.60 15.86
N LEU A 319 15.32 -20.05 14.63
CA LEU A 319 15.51 -19.21 13.44
C LEU A 319 14.61 -17.96 13.49
N PRO A 320 15.01 -16.86 12.84
CA PRO A 320 14.16 -15.71 12.62
C PRO A 320 12.89 -16.16 11.91
N ASN A 321 11.75 -15.68 12.38
CA ASN A 321 10.47 -16.04 11.81
C ASN A 321 10.20 -15.19 10.56
N ILE A 322 10.39 -15.78 9.39
CA ILE A 322 9.91 -15.21 8.13
C ILE A 322 8.51 -15.75 7.89
N ASP A 323 7.50 -14.87 7.75
CA ASP A 323 6.14 -15.29 7.40
C ASP A 323 6.06 -15.70 5.92
N ILE A 324 6.43 -16.94 5.64
CA ILE A 324 6.47 -17.51 4.28
C ILE A 324 5.08 -17.48 3.65
N ALA A 325 4.02 -17.70 4.44
CA ALA A 325 2.64 -17.71 3.95
C ALA A 325 2.22 -16.32 3.47
N TYR A 326 2.58 -15.27 4.23
CA TYR A 326 2.41 -13.88 3.82
C TYR A 326 3.12 -13.61 2.48
N TRP A 327 4.41 -13.95 2.35
CA TRP A 327 5.17 -13.65 1.13
C TRP A 327 4.65 -14.40 -0.10
N LYS A 328 4.20 -15.65 0.07
CA LYS A 328 3.50 -16.39 -1.00
C LYS A 328 2.22 -15.69 -1.43
N ALA A 329 1.40 -15.24 -0.48
CA ALA A 329 0.17 -14.51 -0.77
C ALA A 329 0.43 -13.17 -1.48
N GLN A 330 1.49 -12.45 -1.11
CA GLN A 330 1.87 -11.19 -1.76
C GLN A 330 2.36 -11.40 -3.20
N ALA A 331 3.11 -12.47 -3.44
CA ALA A 331 3.51 -12.88 -4.79
C ALA A 331 2.28 -13.25 -5.65
N GLU A 332 1.35 -14.03 -5.10
CA GLU A 332 0.08 -14.40 -5.77
C GLU A 332 -0.80 -13.20 -6.10
N ALA A 333 -0.85 -12.20 -5.20
CA ALA A 333 -1.62 -10.98 -5.40
C ALA A 333 -1.11 -10.14 -6.59
N GLY A 334 0.16 -10.30 -6.98
CA GLY A 334 0.74 -9.70 -8.18
C GLY A 334 0.39 -10.42 -9.49
N GLY A 335 -0.20 -11.61 -9.41
CA GLY A 335 -0.61 -12.43 -10.54
C GLY A 335 0.02 -13.82 -10.52
N THR A 336 -0.50 -14.71 -11.37
CA THR A 336 0.02 -16.06 -11.58
C THR A 336 0.47 -16.24 -13.02
N CYS A 337 1.53 -17.01 -13.24
CA CYS A 337 1.91 -17.50 -14.56
C CYS A 337 2.48 -18.92 -14.47
N ARG A 338 2.62 -19.59 -15.62
CA ARG A 338 3.20 -20.94 -15.72
C ARG A 338 4.35 -20.99 -16.72
N THR A 339 5.27 -21.92 -16.51
CA THR A 339 6.37 -22.20 -17.46
C THR A 339 6.10 -23.38 -18.39
N SER A 340 5.04 -24.17 -18.14
CA SER A 340 4.58 -25.24 -19.03
C SER A 340 3.42 -24.79 -19.95
N PHE A 341 3.25 -25.46 -21.10
CA PHE A 341 2.15 -25.17 -22.03
C PHE A 341 0.80 -25.80 -21.64
N SER A 342 0.75 -26.61 -20.57
CA SER A 342 -0.44 -27.34 -20.09
C SER A 342 -1.00 -26.74 -18.78
N GLY A 343 -2.33 -26.64 -18.63
CA GLY A 343 -2.99 -25.94 -17.50
C GLY A 343 -3.78 -24.66 -17.86
N SER A 344 -4.26 -23.94 -16.84
CA SER A 344 -5.15 -22.77 -16.98
C SER A 344 -4.50 -21.39 -16.76
N ASP A 345 -3.31 -21.33 -16.15
CA ASP A 345 -2.58 -20.07 -15.94
C ASP A 345 -2.01 -19.49 -17.25
N PRO A 346 -1.83 -18.17 -17.36
CA PRO A 346 -1.16 -17.57 -18.51
C PRO A 346 0.32 -18.00 -18.55
N PRO A 347 0.92 -18.16 -19.74
CA PRO A 347 2.36 -18.39 -19.84
C PRO A 347 3.13 -17.22 -19.21
N CYS A 348 4.22 -17.51 -18.50
CA CYS A 348 5.08 -16.46 -17.96
C CYS A 348 5.62 -15.58 -19.10
N PRO A 349 5.83 -14.27 -18.85
CA PRO A 349 6.40 -13.36 -19.85
C PRO A 349 7.65 -13.97 -20.46
N ASN A 350 7.73 -13.97 -21.79
CA ASN A 350 8.84 -14.59 -22.51
C ASN A 350 10.15 -13.91 -22.06
N PHE A 351 11.05 -14.67 -21.44
CA PHE A 351 12.28 -14.18 -20.80
C PHE A 351 13.37 -13.77 -21.82
N SER A 352 12.98 -13.46 -23.06
CA SER A 352 13.84 -13.10 -24.18
C SER A 352 13.89 -11.58 -24.34
N GLY A 353 14.80 -10.91 -23.64
CA GLY A 353 15.03 -9.47 -23.74
C GLY A 353 16.22 -9.00 -22.87
N PRO A 354 16.81 -7.82 -23.13
CA PRO A 354 18.07 -7.38 -22.51
C PRO A 354 17.95 -6.89 -21.05
N ALA A 355 16.74 -6.72 -20.52
CA ALA A 355 16.50 -6.46 -19.10
C ALA A 355 15.11 -6.98 -18.72
N LEU A 356 15.07 -7.98 -17.85
CA LEU A 356 13.84 -8.59 -17.36
C LEU A 356 13.53 -7.99 -15.98
N SER A 357 12.26 -7.66 -15.72
CA SER A 357 11.78 -7.29 -14.39
C SER A 357 10.67 -8.24 -13.96
N LEU A 358 10.70 -8.69 -12.71
CA LEU A 358 9.76 -9.68 -12.19
C LEU A 358 9.40 -9.40 -10.72
N GLY A 359 8.12 -9.60 -10.38
CA GLY A 359 7.62 -9.44 -9.02
C GLY A 359 6.76 -8.17 -8.82
N PRO A 360 5.69 -8.22 -8.01
CA PRO A 360 5.15 -9.41 -7.34
C PRO A 360 4.54 -10.42 -8.33
N ILE A 361 4.83 -11.72 -8.21
CA ILE A 361 4.25 -12.78 -9.08
C ILE A 361 4.44 -14.20 -8.52
N LYS A 362 3.46 -15.08 -8.75
CA LYS A 362 3.59 -16.55 -8.59
C LYS A 362 3.88 -17.25 -9.92
N ILE A 363 4.81 -18.19 -9.90
CA ILE A 363 5.24 -19.02 -11.01
C ILE A 363 4.91 -20.49 -10.71
N ASN A 364 4.00 -21.04 -11.50
CA ASN A 364 3.61 -22.45 -11.52
C ASN A 364 4.57 -23.25 -12.42
N GLY A 365 5.64 -23.79 -11.82
CA GLY A 365 6.74 -24.49 -12.49
C GLY A 365 8.12 -23.97 -12.07
N ASP A 366 9.13 -24.37 -12.82
CA ASP A 366 10.53 -23.96 -12.60
C ASP A 366 10.80 -22.57 -13.16
N LEU A 367 11.72 -21.83 -12.53
CA LEU A 367 12.24 -20.55 -13.00
C LEU A 367 13.75 -20.67 -13.29
N ALA A 368 14.13 -20.40 -14.53
CA ALA A 368 15.53 -20.31 -14.95
C ALA A 368 15.90 -18.86 -15.28
N VAL A 369 16.88 -18.31 -14.56
CA VAL A 369 17.40 -16.95 -14.77
C VAL A 369 18.68 -17.04 -15.59
N ARG A 370 18.58 -16.73 -16.89
CA ARG A 370 19.68 -16.83 -17.87
C ARG A 370 20.37 -15.49 -18.18
N THR A 371 19.80 -14.40 -17.70
CA THR A 371 20.26 -13.04 -17.95
C THR A 371 20.03 -12.20 -16.71
N GLU A 372 20.23 -10.88 -16.81
CA GLU A 372 19.92 -9.96 -15.72
C GLU A 372 18.41 -9.84 -15.49
N LEU A 373 17.98 -10.27 -14.31
CA LEU A 373 16.64 -10.14 -13.77
C LEU A 373 16.61 -9.12 -12.62
N THR A 374 15.76 -8.11 -12.77
CA THR A 374 15.45 -7.12 -11.74
C THR A 374 14.24 -7.56 -10.94
N VAL A 375 14.41 -7.80 -9.65
CA VAL A 375 13.33 -8.15 -8.73
C VAL A 375 12.60 -6.87 -8.30
N THR A 376 11.32 -6.75 -8.64
CA THR A 376 10.47 -5.57 -8.35
C THR A 376 9.43 -5.83 -7.25
N GLY A 377 9.40 -7.04 -6.69
CA GLY A 377 8.53 -7.44 -5.59
C GLY A 377 8.68 -8.93 -5.26
N PRO A 378 7.86 -9.47 -4.33
CA PRO A 378 7.91 -10.86 -3.92
C PRO A 378 7.70 -11.84 -5.08
N ILE A 379 8.56 -12.85 -5.19
CA ILE A 379 8.44 -13.89 -6.21
C ILE A 379 8.16 -15.20 -5.49
N TYR A 380 7.16 -15.96 -5.96
CA TYR A 380 6.88 -17.30 -5.49
C TYR A 380 7.03 -18.31 -6.63
N VAL A 381 7.98 -19.23 -6.54
CA VAL A 381 8.21 -20.32 -7.49
C VAL A 381 7.78 -21.65 -6.86
N THR A 382 6.87 -22.37 -7.50
CA THR A 382 6.39 -23.68 -7.04
C THR A 382 7.34 -24.84 -7.41
N GLY A 383 8.13 -24.66 -8.46
CA GLY A 383 9.20 -25.58 -8.85
C GLY A 383 10.56 -25.17 -8.29
N ARG A 384 11.61 -25.48 -9.05
CA ARG A 384 13.00 -25.11 -8.79
C ARG A 384 13.31 -23.70 -9.31
N LEU A 385 14.16 -22.97 -8.59
CA LEU A 385 14.82 -21.77 -9.10
C LEU A 385 16.27 -22.11 -9.46
N THR A 386 16.68 -21.78 -10.68
CA THR A 386 18.08 -21.88 -11.12
C THR A 386 18.53 -20.52 -11.65
N ILE A 387 19.59 -19.96 -11.06
CA ILE A 387 20.32 -18.83 -11.64
C ILE A 387 21.43 -19.45 -12.49
N GLU A 388 21.18 -19.56 -13.79
CA GLU A 388 21.97 -20.37 -14.72
C GLU A 388 23.31 -19.74 -15.09
N ALA A 389 24.22 -20.60 -15.55
CA ALA A 389 25.52 -20.21 -16.05
C ALA A 389 25.44 -19.26 -17.27
N SER A 390 26.53 -18.51 -17.53
CA SER A 390 26.68 -17.53 -18.63
C SER A 390 26.01 -16.16 -18.42
N GLY A 391 25.95 -15.68 -17.17
CA GLY A 391 25.52 -14.31 -16.85
C GLY A 391 24.14 -14.19 -16.22
N GLY A 392 23.59 -15.27 -15.67
CA GLY A 392 22.43 -15.22 -14.78
C GLY A 392 22.70 -14.32 -13.59
N LYS A 393 21.95 -13.22 -13.49
CA LYS A 393 22.12 -12.22 -12.43
C LYS A 393 20.76 -11.82 -11.90
N MET A 394 20.58 -11.87 -10.59
CA MET A 394 19.40 -11.30 -9.93
C MET A 394 19.81 -10.05 -9.16
N LYS A 395 19.11 -8.93 -9.38
CA LYS A 395 19.32 -7.70 -8.62
C LYS A 395 18.02 -7.17 -8.05
N LEU A 396 18.05 -6.62 -6.84
CA LEU A 396 16.89 -5.91 -6.31
C LEU A 396 16.70 -4.58 -7.04
N ALA A 397 15.46 -4.22 -7.36
CA ALA A 397 15.17 -2.93 -7.97
C ALA A 397 15.64 -1.78 -7.06
N SER A 398 16.37 -0.82 -7.61
CA SER A 398 16.94 0.31 -6.85
C SER A 398 15.89 1.14 -6.11
N SER A 399 14.64 1.11 -6.59
CA SER A 399 13.50 1.78 -5.98
C SER A 399 13.16 1.25 -4.57
N PHE A 400 13.62 0.06 -4.19
CA PHE A 400 13.47 -0.43 -2.82
C PHE A 400 14.27 0.35 -1.78
N GLY A 401 15.34 1.06 -2.19
CA GLY A 401 16.26 1.68 -1.24
C GLY A 401 16.75 0.65 -0.22
N SER A 402 16.60 0.94 1.07
CA SER A 402 16.98 0.06 2.19
C SER A 402 15.98 -1.06 2.49
N ASN A 403 14.86 -1.12 1.77
CA ASN A 403 13.91 -2.21 1.92
C ASN A 403 14.39 -3.44 1.15
N SER A 404 14.02 -4.61 1.66
CA SER A 404 14.33 -5.92 1.11
C SER A 404 13.07 -6.61 0.63
N THR A 405 13.21 -7.70 -0.13
CA THR A 405 12.07 -8.52 -0.56
C THR A 405 12.41 -9.99 -0.54
N VAL A 406 11.41 -10.84 -0.75
CA VAL A 406 11.51 -12.29 -0.58
C VAL A 406 11.25 -13.02 -1.89
N VAL A 407 12.11 -13.98 -2.20
CA VAL A 407 11.92 -14.98 -3.25
C VAL A 407 11.68 -16.32 -2.56
N VAL A 408 10.44 -16.80 -2.58
CA VAL A 408 10.04 -18.08 -1.99
C VAL A 408 10.04 -19.15 -3.08
N VAL A 409 10.68 -20.28 -2.81
CA VAL A 409 10.80 -21.42 -3.73
C VAL A 409 10.39 -22.69 -3.00
N ASP A 410 9.49 -23.48 -3.57
CA ASP A 410 9.02 -24.71 -2.93
C ASP A 410 10.02 -25.87 -3.05
N GLN A 411 10.87 -25.83 -4.06
CA GLN A 411 11.94 -26.81 -4.28
C GLN A 411 13.33 -26.19 -4.07
N SER A 412 14.35 -26.77 -4.71
CA SER A 412 15.73 -26.29 -4.62
C SER A 412 15.91 -24.91 -5.24
N ILE A 413 16.82 -24.14 -4.65
CA ILE A 413 17.42 -22.95 -5.23
C ILE A 413 18.84 -23.31 -5.64
N ILE A 414 19.18 -23.12 -6.90
CA ILE A 414 20.49 -23.49 -7.45
C ILE A 414 21.17 -22.21 -7.98
N PHE A 415 22.32 -21.90 -7.40
CA PHE A 415 23.25 -20.88 -7.88
C PHE A 415 24.29 -21.57 -8.75
N ASP A 416 24.13 -21.48 -10.06
CA ASP A 416 25.00 -22.17 -11.03
C ASP A 416 26.27 -21.34 -11.31
N THR A 417 27.11 -21.85 -12.21
CA THR A 417 28.45 -21.32 -12.45
C THR A 417 28.44 -19.86 -12.89
N PHE A 418 29.22 -19.00 -12.22
CA PHE A 418 29.23 -17.54 -12.44
C PHE A 418 27.91 -16.79 -12.17
N SER A 419 26.99 -17.37 -11.40
CA SER A 419 25.78 -16.66 -10.96
C SER A 419 26.09 -15.48 -10.02
N GLN A 420 25.28 -14.43 -10.10
CA GLN A 420 25.44 -13.22 -9.26
C GLN A 420 24.11 -12.79 -8.63
N VAL A 421 24.18 -12.34 -7.38
CA VAL A 421 23.07 -11.68 -6.68
C VAL A 421 23.52 -10.34 -6.14
N LEU A 422 22.76 -9.29 -6.44
CA LEU A 422 23.07 -7.91 -6.04
C LEU A 422 21.95 -7.32 -5.17
N ALA A 423 22.35 -6.82 -4.01
CA ALA A 423 21.56 -5.91 -3.19
C ALA A 423 21.43 -4.52 -3.83
N THR A 424 20.60 -3.65 -3.26
CA THR A 424 20.59 -2.23 -3.63
C THR A 424 21.88 -1.53 -3.16
N SER A 425 22.16 -0.36 -3.73
CA SER A 425 23.31 0.47 -3.35
C SER A 425 22.99 1.49 -2.24
N SER A 426 21.88 1.34 -1.51
CA SER A 426 21.54 2.21 -0.38
C SER A 426 22.34 1.86 0.87
N SER A 427 22.30 2.73 1.87
CA SER A 427 22.87 2.45 3.20
C SER A 427 21.80 2.76 4.26
N PRO A 428 21.26 1.75 4.97
CA PRO A 428 21.53 0.31 4.82
C PRO A 428 21.12 -0.25 3.44
N LYS A 429 21.75 -1.36 3.02
CA LYS A 429 21.41 -2.07 1.77
C LYS A 429 20.03 -2.74 1.87
N GLY A 430 19.35 -2.84 0.73
CA GLY A 430 18.17 -3.67 0.53
C GLY A 430 18.56 -5.00 -0.10
N PHE A 431 18.15 -6.11 0.50
CA PHE A 431 18.55 -7.47 0.13
C PHE A 431 17.43 -8.23 -0.59
N ILE A 432 17.82 -9.22 -1.40
CA ILE A 432 16.93 -10.32 -1.76
C ILE A 432 17.11 -11.40 -0.70
N VAL A 433 16.02 -11.94 -0.19
CA VAL A 433 16.04 -13.10 0.70
C VAL A 433 15.50 -14.30 -0.03
N PHE A 434 16.34 -15.31 -0.21
CA PHE A 434 15.97 -16.55 -0.84
C PHE A 434 15.47 -17.52 0.22
N VAL A 435 14.22 -17.95 0.07
CA VAL A 435 13.57 -18.89 0.98
C VAL A 435 13.30 -20.19 0.22
N SER A 436 13.89 -21.31 0.65
CA SER A 436 13.52 -22.64 0.15
C SER A 436 12.64 -23.37 1.18
N ASN A 437 11.51 -23.93 0.72
CA ASN A 437 10.66 -24.81 1.53
C ASN A 437 11.03 -26.29 1.39
N LYS A 438 12.05 -26.63 0.59
CA LYS A 438 12.49 -28.01 0.42
C LYS A 438 12.99 -28.56 1.76
N GLN A 439 12.56 -29.77 2.10
CA GLN A 439 12.85 -30.41 3.38
C GLN A 439 14.04 -31.38 3.34
N SER A 440 14.87 -31.28 2.30
CA SER A 440 16.00 -32.18 2.12
C SER A 440 17.16 -31.79 3.03
N THR A 441 17.67 -32.75 3.79
CA THR A 441 18.89 -32.62 4.59
C THR A 441 20.13 -33.21 3.91
N GLU A 442 19.96 -33.86 2.75
CA GLU A 442 21.02 -34.51 2.01
C GLU A 442 21.84 -33.44 1.25
N PRO A 443 23.17 -33.32 1.45
CA PRO A 443 24.01 -32.40 0.69
C PRO A 443 23.85 -32.58 -0.83
N ALA A 444 23.80 -33.84 -1.29
CA ALA A 444 23.59 -34.20 -2.69
C ALA A 444 22.17 -33.91 -3.24
N ASP A 445 21.25 -33.38 -2.41
CA ASP A 445 19.95 -32.87 -2.86
C ASP A 445 19.52 -31.65 -2.02
N ALA A 446 20.43 -30.72 -1.75
CA ALA A 446 20.20 -29.60 -0.83
C ALA A 446 19.00 -28.70 -1.21
N ALA A 447 18.47 -28.00 -0.19
CA ALA A 447 17.42 -26.98 -0.36
C ALA A 447 17.95 -25.74 -1.07
N ILE A 448 19.20 -25.37 -0.77
CA ILE A 448 19.94 -24.34 -1.49
C ILE A 448 21.31 -24.93 -1.84
N TRP A 449 21.67 -24.89 -3.12
CA TRP A 449 22.87 -25.51 -3.66
C TRP A 449 23.68 -24.49 -4.47
N PHE A 450 25.01 -24.52 -4.33
CA PHE A 450 25.96 -23.76 -5.15
C PHE A 450 26.76 -24.67 -6.11
N LEU A 451 26.81 -24.35 -7.41
CA LEU A 451 27.61 -25.05 -8.43
C LEU A 451 28.64 -24.08 -9.03
N ASN A 452 29.73 -23.83 -8.31
CA ASN A 452 30.85 -22.98 -8.75
C ASN A 452 30.43 -21.52 -9.08
N PRO A 453 29.74 -20.81 -8.17
CA PRO A 453 29.38 -19.41 -8.39
C PRO A 453 30.63 -18.54 -8.68
N ASP A 454 30.45 -17.30 -9.13
CA ASP A 454 31.58 -16.41 -9.47
C ASP A 454 32.52 -16.24 -8.25
N PRO A 455 33.75 -16.79 -8.26
CA PRO A 455 34.61 -16.76 -7.08
C PRO A 455 35.21 -15.37 -6.86
N THR A 456 35.07 -14.46 -7.83
CA THR A 456 35.64 -13.10 -7.77
C THR A 456 34.72 -12.09 -7.11
N LYS A 457 33.45 -12.44 -6.87
CA LYS A 457 32.42 -11.52 -6.36
C LYS A 457 31.49 -12.22 -5.38
N PRO A 458 31.16 -11.58 -4.24
CA PRO A 458 30.18 -12.15 -3.33
C PRO A 458 28.77 -12.12 -3.93
N LEU A 459 27.97 -13.14 -3.61
CA LEU A 459 26.52 -13.06 -3.67
C LEU A 459 26.03 -12.26 -2.47
N VAL A 460 25.49 -11.05 -2.72
CA VAL A 460 25.03 -10.16 -1.64
C VAL A 460 23.56 -10.46 -1.33
N THR A 461 23.31 -11.35 -0.36
CA THR A 461 21.97 -11.95 -0.15
C THR A 461 21.81 -12.56 1.25
N ILE A 462 20.56 -12.84 1.63
CA ILE A 462 20.24 -13.71 2.78
C ILE A 462 19.69 -15.03 2.27
N LEU A 463 20.18 -16.14 2.81
CA LEU A 463 19.74 -17.50 2.49
C LEU A 463 18.95 -18.06 3.67
N TYR A 464 17.74 -18.54 3.40
CA TYR A 464 16.84 -19.04 4.42
C TYR A 464 16.24 -20.40 4.01
N ALA A 465 16.58 -21.46 4.73
CA ALA A 465 16.10 -22.82 4.45
C ALA A 465 15.70 -23.52 5.75
N PRO A 466 14.55 -23.15 6.35
CA PRO A 466 14.21 -23.53 7.72
C PRO A 466 14.03 -25.03 7.93
N ASN A 467 13.82 -25.79 6.84
CA ASN A 467 13.57 -27.23 6.89
C ASN A 467 14.62 -28.07 6.14
N GLY A 468 15.64 -27.47 5.54
CA GLY A 468 16.59 -28.18 4.69
C GLY A 468 18.01 -27.63 4.74
N THR A 469 18.91 -28.30 4.03
CA THR A 469 20.35 -28.00 4.02
C THR A 469 20.67 -26.88 3.03
N VAL A 470 21.54 -25.95 3.45
CA VAL A 470 22.31 -25.09 2.54
C VAL A 470 23.66 -25.74 2.33
N HIS A 471 23.95 -26.14 1.08
CA HIS A 471 25.21 -26.78 0.70
C HIS A 471 26.02 -25.80 -0.16
N LEU A 472 27.05 -25.23 0.43
CA LEU A 472 28.08 -24.47 -0.25
C LEU A 472 29.09 -25.47 -0.83
N ASN A 473 29.47 -25.27 -2.08
CA ASN A 473 30.33 -26.20 -2.81
C ASN A 473 31.27 -25.44 -3.74
N ASN A 474 32.55 -25.82 -3.71
CA ASN A 474 33.59 -25.47 -4.68
C ASN A 474 33.71 -23.95 -4.95
N ILE A 475 34.22 -23.25 -3.94
CA ILE A 475 34.59 -21.82 -3.94
C ILE A 475 33.37 -20.90 -4.03
N THR A 476 32.51 -20.97 -3.02
CA THR A 476 31.36 -20.07 -2.87
C THR A 476 31.71 -18.86 -2.03
N TRP A 477 31.31 -17.65 -2.45
CA TRP A 477 31.39 -16.45 -1.60
C TRP A 477 30.02 -15.82 -1.39
N VAL A 478 29.51 -15.86 -0.16
CA VAL A 478 28.27 -15.18 0.26
C VAL A 478 28.59 -13.98 1.14
N GLN A 479 28.03 -12.81 0.83
CA GLN A 479 28.05 -11.63 1.70
C GLN A 479 26.63 -11.37 2.23
N GLY A 480 26.40 -11.58 3.52
CA GLY A 480 25.08 -11.47 4.14
C GLY A 480 24.90 -12.44 5.31
N ALA A 481 23.85 -13.25 5.29
CA ALA A 481 23.55 -14.22 6.34
C ALA A 481 22.94 -15.52 5.80
N ILE A 482 23.23 -16.63 6.49
CA ILE A 482 22.67 -17.96 6.21
C ILE A 482 21.91 -18.45 7.44
N ALA A 483 20.66 -18.85 7.26
CA ALA A 483 19.81 -19.40 8.32
C ALA A 483 19.10 -20.65 7.78
N ALA A 484 19.49 -21.84 8.23
CA ALA A 484 19.02 -23.10 7.64
C ALA A 484 18.85 -24.20 8.68
N LYS A 485 18.30 -25.35 8.27
CA LYS A 485 18.27 -26.53 9.11
C LYS A 485 19.66 -27.07 9.41
N ASP A 486 20.40 -27.31 8.34
CA ASP A 486 21.80 -27.72 8.35
C ASP A 486 22.57 -26.81 7.38
N VAL A 487 23.84 -26.54 7.66
CA VAL A 487 24.72 -25.80 6.75
C VAL A 487 25.96 -26.64 6.51
N ASN A 488 26.21 -26.95 5.24
CA ASN A 488 27.33 -27.79 4.81
C ASN A 488 28.27 -26.97 3.92
N PHE A 489 29.54 -26.93 4.31
CA PHE A 489 30.64 -26.37 3.53
C PHE A 489 31.41 -27.53 2.89
N ASP A 490 31.71 -27.46 1.59
CA ASP A 490 32.35 -28.53 0.82
C ASP A 490 33.28 -27.91 -0.23
N GLY A 491 34.47 -27.49 0.22
CA GLY A 491 35.41 -26.75 -0.61
C GLY A 491 36.11 -25.61 0.14
N ALA A 492 36.36 -24.53 -0.59
CA ALA A 492 36.98 -23.30 -0.11
C ALA A 492 35.94 -22.17 0.00
N ASP A 493 34.89 -22.42 0.75
CA ASP A 493 33.73 -21.53 0.80
C ASP A 493 33.90 -20.43 1.84
N ARG A 494 33.40 -19.23 1.52
CA ARG A 494 33.49 -18.03 2.33
C ARG A 494 32.12 -17.42 2.59
N VAL A 495 31.81 -17.19 3.87
CA VAL A 495 30.65 -16.40 4.30
C VAL A 495 31.14 -15.16 5.02
N GLU A 496 30.81 -13.99 4.50
CA GLU A 496 31.15 -12.69 5.07
C GLU A 496 29.88 -12.00 5.58
N TYR A 497 29.84 -11.71 6.88
CA TYR A 497 28.70 -11.03 7.48
C TYR A 497 28.60 -9.59 7.00
N ASP A 498 27.42 -9.21 6.51
CA ASP A 498 27.11 -7.83 6.20
C ASP A 498 26.33 -7.20 7.37
N PRO A 499 26.84 -6.15 8.03
CA PRO A 499 26.17 -5.56 9.19
C PRO A 499 24.77 -5.01 8.90
N ASP A 500 24.45 -4.70 7.64
CA ASP A 500 23.12 -4.23 7.25
C ASP A 500 22.05 -5.34 7.40
N VAL A 501 22.43 -6.62 7.48
CA VAL A 501 21.48 -7.73 7.70
C VAL A 501 21.01 -7.85 9.16
N ALA A 502 21.60 -7.09 10.08
CA ALA A 502 21.17 -7.07 11.48
C ALA A 502 19.77 -6.45 11.66
N ASN A 503 19.35 -5.55 10.76
CA ASN A 503 18.09 -4.81 10.88
C ASN A 503 17.39 -4.67 9.52
N VAL A 504 17.06 -5.79 8.90
CA VAL A 504 16.46 -5.80 7.56
C VAL A 504 15.00 -5.41 7.63
N GLN A 505 14.62 -4.41 6.83
CA GLN A 505 13.23 -4.01 6.61
C GLN A 505 12.72 -4.68 5.34
N PHE A 506 11.57 -5.35 5.40
CA PHE A 506 11.01 -6.02 4.22
C PHE A 506 9.79 -5.29 3.67
N SER A 507 9.70 -5.23 2.34
CA SER A 507 8.58 -4.64 1.61
C SER A 507 8.10 -5.53 0.46
N THR A 508 6.81 -5.42 0.12
CA THR A 508 6.18 -6.10 -1.02
C THR A 508 6.37 -5.34 -2.34
N GLY A 509 6.91 -4.13 -2.27
CA GLY A 509 7.21 -3.28 -3.41
C GLY A 509 8.11 -2.11 -3.01
N PRO A 510 8.60 -1.34 -3.98
CA PRO A 510 9.39 -0.15 -3.72
C PRO A 510 8.64 0.97 -2.99
#